data_AF-A0A060Y6A1-F1
#
_entry.id   AF-A0A060Y6A1-F1
#
_cell.length_a   1.000
_cell.length_b   1.000
_cell.length_c   1.000
_cell.angle_alpha   90.00
_cell.angle_beta   90.00
_cell.angle_gamma   90.00
#
_symmetry.space_group_name_H-M   'P 1'
#
loop_
_entity.id
_entity.type
_entity.pdbx_description
1 polymer ?
#
loop_
_entity_poly.entity_id
_entity_poly.type
_entity_poly.pdbx_seq_one_letter_code
_entity_poly.pdbx_strand_id
1 'polypeptide(L)'
;MSEQEDVLLELFVCLPQLKQVTTDKEELVNSIVDMAKKNLQLEPQLEGTRQEMLFKYEQLTQNKSAFETKMQRQHDISESCSLSALQARLKVAAHQAEEESEETAESFLEGKTDIDDFLANFMEKRTLCHSRRAKEEKLQQSINTHGQFPSSH
;
A
#
# COMPACT_ATOMS: atom_id res chain seq x y z
N MET A 1 -52.02 8.64 -69.95
CA MET A 1 -52.02 8.33 -68.50
C MET A 1 -50.66 8.63 -67.89
N SER A 2 -49.57 7.99 -68.37
CA SER A 2 -48.20 8.30 -67.90
C SER A 2 -47.80 9.78 -68.02
N GLU A 3 -47.92 10.40 -69.22
CA GLU A 3 -47.47 11.80 -69.41
C GLU A 3 -48.20 12.82 -68.53
N GLN A 4 -49.46 12.56 -68.18
CA GLN A 4 -50.27 13.47 -67.38
C GLN A 4 -50.01 13.29 -65.88
N GLU A 5 -49.67 12.07 -65.47
CA GLU A 5 -49.12 11.76 -64.15
C GLU A 5 -47.73 12.37 -63.97
N ASP A 6 -46.88 12.33 -64.99
CA ASP A 6 -45.54 12.93 -64.98
C ASP A 6 -45.61 14.47 -64.82
N VAL A 7 -46.53 15.13 -65.51
CA VAL A 7 -46.77 16.59 -65.35
C VAL A 7 -47.32 16.94 -63.97
N LEU A 8 -48.20 16.10 -63.41
CA LEU A 8 -48.73 16.28 -62.05
C LEU A 8 -47.63 16.09 -60.99
N LEU A 9 -46.74 15.11 -61.17
CA LEU A 9 -45.58 14.89 -60.33
C LEU A 9 -44.62 16.08 -60.39
N GLU A 10 -44.36 16.62 -61.59
CA GLU A 10 -43.50 17.80 -61.77
C GLU A 10 -44.07 19.05 -61.07
N LEU A 11 -45.40 19.25 -61.16
CA LEU A 11 -46.07 20.34 -60.43
C LEU A 11 -46.02 20.14 -58.91
N PHE A 12 -46.16 18.88 -58.45
CA PHE A 12 -46.10 18.53 -57.03
C PHE A 12 -44.70 18.81 -56.44
N VAL A 13 -43.63 18.43 -57.15
CA VAL A 13 -42.24 18.75 -56.78
C VAL A 13 -41.98 20.26 -56.74
N CYS A 14 -42.71 21.04 -57.55
CA CYS A 14 -42.60 22.49 -57.56
C CYS A 14 -43.33 23.19 -56.40
N LEU A 15 -44.19 22.49 -55.65
CA LEU A 15 -44.96 23.07 -54.55
C LEU A 15 -44.03 23.66 -53.46
N PRO A 16 -44.32 24.86 -52.94
CA PRO A 16 -43.50 25.50 -51.91
C PRO A 16 -43.31 24.63 -50.66
N GLN A 17 -44.36 23.89 -50.26
CA GLN A 17 -44.31 23.01 -49.09
C GLN A 17 -43.32 21.86 -49.29
N LEU A 18 -43.31 21.23 -50.47
CA LEU A 18 -42.40 20.11 -50.75
C LEU A 18 -40.96 20.60 -50.93
N LYS A 19 -40.75 21.78 -51.54
CA LYS A 19 -39.44 22.43 -51.60
C LYS A 19 -38.91 22.75 -50.21
N GLN A 20 -39.72 23.32 -49.32
CA GLN A 20 -39.31 23.62 -47.95
C GLN A 20 -38.91 22.35 -47.20
N VAL A 21 -39.73 21.30 -47.25
CA VAL A 21 -39.42 20.01 -46.60
C VAL A 21 -38.12 19.39 -47.16
N THR A 22 -37.86 19.56 -48.46
CA THR A 22 -36.63 19.07 -49.09
C THR A 22 -35.41 19.85 -48.58
N THR A 23 -35.50 21.18 -48.49
CA THR A 23 -34.45 22.03 -47.91
C THR A 23 -34.21 21.69 -46.43
N ASP A 24 -35.27 21.61 -45.62
CA ASP A 24 -35.17 21.28 -44.19
C ASP A 24 -34.50 19.91 -43.99
N LYS A 25 -34.83 18.94 -44.84
CA LYS A 25 -34.19 17.62 -44.85
C LYS A 25 -32.70 17.73 -45.17
N GLU A 26 -32.31 18.49 -46.19
CA GLU A 26 -30.90 18.66 -46.58
C GLU A 26 -30.10 19.36 -45.48
N GLU A 27 -30.65 20.41 -44.86
CA GLU A 27 -30.05 21.09 -43.72
C GLU A 27 -29.86 20.12 -42.53
N LEU A 28 -30.88 19.31 -42.22
CA LEU A 28 -30.78 18.32 -41.16
C LEU A 28 -29.73 17.24 -41.46
N VAL A 29 -29.68 16.75 -42.70
CA VAL A 29 -28.67 15.77 -43.12
C VAL A 29 -27.27 16.35 -42.98
N ASN A 30 -27.05 17.58 -43.42
CA ASN A 30 -25.76 18.27 -43.29
C ASN A 30 -25.38 18.44 -41.81
N SER A 31 -26.34 18.85 -40.96
CA SER A 31 -26.12 18.99 -39.52
C SER A 31 -25.73 17.66 -38.85
N ILE A 32 -26.42 16.57 -39.18
CA ILE A 32 -26.10 15.22 -38.67
C ILE A 32 -24.69 14.80 -39.11
N VAL A 33 -24.34 15.01 -40.37
CA VAL A 33 -23.03 14.66 -40.92
C VAL A 33 -21.92 15.46 -40.24
N ASP A 34 -22.11 16.75 -40.02
CA ASP A 34 -21.12 17.59 -39.35
C ASP A 34 -20.94 17.20 -37.87
N MET A 35 -22.03 16.86 -37.19
CA MET A 35 -21.97 16.33 -35.82
C MET A 35 -21.25 14.97 -35.78
N ALA A 36 -21.52 14.08 -36.73
CA ALA A 36 -20.84 12.78 -36.82
C ALA A 36 -19.33 12.94 -37.06
N LYS A 37 -18.93 13.86 -37.96
CA LYS A 37 -17.52 14.19 -38.20
C LYS A 37 -16.85 14.74 -36.94
N LYS A 38 -17.52 15.65 -36.22
CA LYS A 38 -17.00 16.19 -34.96
C LYS A 38 -16.83 15.11 -33.90
N ASN A 39 -17.78 14.20 -33.77
CA ASN A 39 -17.69 13.06 -32.84
C ASN A 39 -16.47 12.18 -33.17
N LEU A 40 -16.29 11.83 -34.44
CA LEU A 40 -15.13 11.04 -34.91
C LEU A 40 -13.79 11.75 -34.64
N GLN A 41 -13.75 13.07 -34.74
CA GLN A 41 -12.54 13.86 -34.43
C GLN A 41 -12.22 13.91 -32.93
N LEU A 42 -13.23 13.86 -32.07
CA LEU A 42 -13.07 13.90 -30.62
C LEU A 42 -12.74 12.54 -30.01
N GLU A 43 -13.19 11.45 -30.63
CA GLU A 43 -12.95 10.08 -30.20
C GLU A 43 -11.48 9.77 -29.84
N PRO A 44 -10.47 10.05 -30.69
CA PRO A 44 -9.07 9.73 -30.34
C PRO A 44 -8.54 10.54 -29.16
N GLN A 45 -9.01 11.78 -28.97
CA GLN A 45 -8.59 12.62 -27.84
C GLN A 45 -9.18 12.11 -26.52
N LEU A 46 -10.47 11.73 -26.55
CA LEU A 46 -11.16 11.15 -25.39
C LEU A 46 -10.55 9.81 -25.01
N GLU A 47 -10.28 8.94 -25.99
CA GLU A 47 -9.68 7.63 -25.74
C GLU A 47 -8.24 7.77 -25.24
N GLY A 48 -7.45 8.69 -25.82
CA GLY A 48 -6.09 8.98 -25.32
C GLY A 48 -6.09 9.46 -23.87
N THR A 49 -6.98 10.40 -23.53
CA THR A 49 -7.11 10.92 -22.15
C THR A 49 -7.56 9.82 -21.18
N ARG A 50 -8.51 8.98 -21.61
CA ARG A 50 -8.99 7.82 -20.85
C ARG A 50 -7.87 6.83 -20.59
N GLN A 51 -7.06 6.50 -21.59
CA GLN A 51 -5.92 5.58 -21.43
C GLN A 51 -4.87 6.15 -20.47
N GLU A 52 -4.55 7.44 -20.58
CA GLU A 52 -3.61 8.07 -19.65
C GLU A 52 -4.13 8.05 -18.20
N MET A 53 -5.43 8.31 -18.02
CA MET A 53 -6.08 8.24 -16.71
C MET A 53 -6.02 6.82 -16.12
N LEU A 54 -6.32 5.79 -16.92
CA LEU A 54 -6.21 4.39 -16.49
C LEU A 54 -4.77 4.03 -16.11
N PHE A 55 -3.78 4.45 -16.90
CA PHE A 55 -2.36 4.21 -16.62
C PHE A 55 -1.90 4.88 -15.32
N LYS A 56 -2.30 6.14 -15.08
CA LYS A 56 -2.02 6.85 -13.83
C LYS A 56 -2.69 6.19 -12.63
N TYR A 57 -3.93 5.72 -12.80
CA TYR A 57 -4.67 5.02 -11.76
C TYR A 57 -4.01 3.70 -11.37
N GLU A 58 -3.54 2.93 -12.35
CA GLU A 58 -2.80 1.69 -12.11
C GLU A 58 -1.50 1.94 -11.34
N GLN A 59 -0.71 2.93 -11.76
CA GLN A 59 0.51 3.33 -11.04
C GLN A 59 0.21 3.78 -9.61
N LEU A 60 -0.84 4.58 -9.40
CA LEU A 60 -1.26 5.00 -8.07
C LEU A 60 -1.62 3.79 -7.20
N THR A 61 -2.36 2.83 -7.75
CA THR A 61 -2.78 1.62 -7.05
C THR A 61 -1.57 0.77 -6.65
N GLN A 62 -0.61 0.59 -7.55
CA GLN A 62 0.64 -0.12 -7.27
C GLN A 62 1.47 0.60 -6.20
N ASN A 63 1.63 1.91 -6.32
CA ASN A 63 2.38 2.71 -5.35
C ASN A 63 1.74 2.69 -3.97
N LYS A 64 0.40 2.78 -3.90
CA LYS A 64 -0.35 2.67 -2.65
C LYS A 64 -0.11 1.31 -1.98
N SER A 65 -0.25 0.21 -2.72
CA SER A 65 0.00 -1.14 -2.21
C SER A 65 1.44 -1.32 -1.70
N ALA A 66 2.43 -0.81 -2.45
CA ALA A 66 3.83 -0.85 -2.06
C ALA A 66 4.10 0.00 -0.80
N PHE A 67 3.45 1.16 -0.68
CA PHE A 67 3.53 2.01 0.50
C PHE A 67 2.92 1.34 1.72
N GLU A 68 1.71 0.79 1.61
CA GLU A 68 1.02 0.08 2.71
C GLU A 68 1.86 -1.10 3.21
N THR A 69 2.47 -1.87 2.30
CA THR A 69 3.37 -2.97 2.65
C THR A 69 4.60 -2.48 3.44
N LYS A 70 5.22 -1.39 2.99
CA LYS A 70 6.39 -0.80 3.68
C LYS A 70 6.00 -0.22 5.05
N MET A 71 4.85 0.43 5.12
CA MET A 71 4.31 0.99 6.36
C MET A 71 4.01 -0.10 7.38
N GLN A 72 3.37 -1.20 6.97
CA GLN A 72 3.14 -2.33 7.86
C GLN A 72 4.45 -2.93 8.38
N ARG A 73 5.42 -3.17 7.48
CA ARG A 73 6.74 -3.68 7.88
C ARG A 73 7.45 -2.73 8.84
N GLN A 74 7.36 -1.42 8.61
CA GLN A 74 7.94 -0.44 9.51
C GLN A 74 7.28 -0.50 10.89
N HIS A 75 5.95 -0.62 10.94
CA HIS A 75 5.20 -0.77 12.18
C HIS A 75 5.65 -2.03 12.94
N ASP A 76 5.70 -3.19 12.29
CA ASP A 76 6.10 -4.46 12.90
C ASP A 76 7.54 -4.39 13.47
N ILE A 77 8.46 -3.76 12.74
CA ILE A 77 9.84 -3.53 13.21
C ILE A 77 9.85 -2.55 14.39
N SER A 78 9.04 -1.49 14.33
CA SER A 78 9.00 -0.47 15.39
C SER A 78 8.46 -1.04 16.70
N GLU A 79 7.43 -1.89 16.63
CA GLU A 79 6.88 -2.59 17.79
C GLU A 79 7.86 -3.65 18.33
N SER A 80 8.38 -4.52 17.45
CA SER A 80 9.30 -5.58 17.85
C SER A 80 10.64 -5.05 18.34
N CYS A 81 11.12 -3.93 17.83
CA CYS A 81 12.36 -3.26 18.27
C CYS A 81 12.10 -2.09 19.23
N SER A 82 10.87 -1.94 19.73
CA SER A 82 10.57 -0.92 20.74
C SER A 82 11.44 -1.12 21.98
N LEU A 83 11.80 -0.02 22.65
CA LEU A 83 12.65 -0.08 23.83
C LEU A 83 12.03 -0.95 24.93
N SER A 84 10.70 -0.90 25.09
CA SER A 84 9.95 -1.76 26.01
C SER A 84 10.01 -3.24 25.62
N ALA A 85 9.83 -3.58 24.33
CA ALA A 85 9.95 -4.96 23.86
C ALA A 85 11.38 -5.50 24.03
N LEU A 86 12.39 -4.68 23.74
CA LEU A 86 13.80 -5.05 23.93
C LEU A 86 14.13 -5.25 25.41
N GLN A 87 13.62 -4.39 26.28
CA GLN A 87 13.78 -4.51 27.73
C GLN A 87 13.13 -5.79 28.27
N ALA A 88 11.89 -6.08 27.87
CA ALA A 88 11.20 -7.30 28.27
C ALA A 88 11.99 -8.55 27.83
N ARG A 89 12.51 -8.58 26.60
CA ARG A 89 13.37 -9.67 26.12
C ARG A 89 14.66 -9.81 26.90
N LEU A 90 15.32 -8.69 27.24
CA LEU A 90 16.53 -8.71 28.07
C LEU A 90 16.24 -9.28 29.46
N LYS A 91 15.10 -8.92 30.06
CA LYS A 91 14.67 -9.44 31.36
C LYS A 91 14.44 -10.95 31.33
N VAL A 92 13.72 -11.45 30.32
CA VAL A 92 13.52 -12.89 30.11
C VAL A 92 14.85 -13.61 29.90
N ALA A 93 15.73 -13.08 29.05
CA ALA A 93 17.03 -13.69 28.77
C ALA A 93 17.99 -13.65 29.97
N ALA A 94 17.86 -12.66 30.86
CA ALA A 94 18.61 -12.62 32.11
C ALA A 94 18.13 -13.70 33.07
N HIS A 95 16.81 -13.86 33.23
CA HIS A 95 16.23 -14.89 34.07
C HIS A 95 16.55 -16.30 33.57
N GLN A 96 16.48 -16.54 32.26
CA GLN A 96 16.88 -17.82 31.67
C GLN A 96 18.34 -18.17 31.98
N ALA A 97 19.26 -17.19 31.90
CA ALA A 97 20.67 -17.42 32.24
C ALA A 97 20.89 -17.65 33.75
N GLU A 98 19.99 -17.14 34.60
CA GLU A 98 19.99 -17.43 36.02
C GLU A 98 19.53 -18.87 36.30
N GLU A 99 18.40 -19.29 35.73
CA GLU A 99 17.90 -20.67 35.83
C GLU A 99 18.94 -21.68 35.31
N GLU A 100 19.56 -21.43 34.15
CA GLU A 100 20.63 -22.28 33.61
C GLU A 100 21.85 -22.35 34.57
N SER A 101 22.14 -21.27 35.28
CA SER A 101 23.22 -21.27 36.29
C SER A 101 22.84 -22.05 37.55
N GLU A 102 21.56 -22.03 37.93
CA GLU A 102 21.02 -22.82 39.05
C GLU A 102 21.05 -24.31 38.70
N GLU A 103 20.61 -24.69 37.50
CA GLU A 103 20.71 -26.08 37.00
C GLU A 103 22.17 -26.57 36.99
N THR A 104 23.10 -25.72 36.55
CA THR A 104 24.54 -26.05 36.58
C THR A 104 25.04 -26.30 38.01
N ALA A 105 24.58 -25.49 38.98
CA ALA A 105 24.93 -25.65 40.39
C ALA A 105 24.32 -26.93 41.00
N GLU A 106 23.05 -27.23 40.69
CA GLU A 106 22.39 -28.46 41.11
C GLU A 106 23.09 -29.70 40.57
N SER A 107 23.43 -29.70 39.27
CA SER A 107 24.18 -30.81 38.64
C SER A 107 25.52 -31.07 39.32
N PHE A 108 26.24 -30.03 39.72
CA PHE A 108 27.48 -30.16 40.48
C PHE A 108 27.26 -30.73 41.89
N LEU A 109 26.24 -30.25 42.61
CA LEU A 109 25.90 -30.75 43.96
C LEU A 109 25.46 -32.22 43.96
N GLU A 110 24.85 -32.67 42.87
CA GLU A 110 24.49 -34.07 42.64
C GLU A 110 25.68 -34.95 42.18
N GLY A 111 26.86 -34.36 41.98
CA GLY A 111 28.07 -35.06 41.55
C GLY A 111 28.06 -35.48 40.08
N LYS A 112 27.21 -34.87 39.24
CA LYS A 112 27.11 -35.15 37.80
C LYS A 112 28.17 -34.44 36.95
N THR A 113 28.80 -33.40 37.49
CA THR A 113 29.79 -32.56 36.82
C THR A 113 31.04 -32.43 37.72
N ASP A 114 32.23 -32.42 37.15
CA ASP A 114 33.45 -32.13 37.91
C ASP A 114 33.62 -30.64 38.21
N ILE A 115 34.62 -30.31 39.03
CA ILE A 115 34.82 -28.94 39.51
C ILE A 115 35.28 -27.98 38.42
N ASP A 116 36.09 -28.44 37.46
CA ASP A 116 36.63 -27.57 36.41
C ASP A 116 35.53 -27.21 35.41
N ASP A 117 34.71 -28.20 35.02
CA ASP A 117 33.56 -28.03 34.16
C ASP A 117 32.46 -27.19 34.83
N PHE A 118 32.21 -27.40 36.12
CA PHE A 118 31.28 -26.57 36.90
C PHE A 118 31.72 -25.11 36.90
N LEU A 119 32.98 -24.84 37.27
CA LEU A 119 33.50 -23.48 37.36
C LEU A 119 33.43 -22.75 36.02
N ALA A 120 33.79 -23.42 34.93
CA ALA A 120 33.72 -22.82 33.59
C ALA A 120 32.28 -22.43 33.22
N ASN A 121 31.35 -23.38 33.27
CA ASN A 121 29.96 -23.17 32.84
C ASN A 121 29.21 -22.21 33.78
N PHE A 122 29.36 -22.38 35.11
CA PHE A 122 28.68 -21.53 36.08
C PHE A 122 29.15 -20.08 35.98
N MET A 123 30.45 -19.84 35.86
CA MET A 123 30.99 -18.49 35.72
C MET A 123 30.54 -17.84 34.41
N GLU A 124 30.48 -18.59 33.31
CA GLU A 124 29.95 -18.10 32.04
C GLU A 124 28.47 -17.67 32.19
N LYS A 125 27.61 -18.54 32.70
CA LYS A 125 26.17 -18.27 32.85
C LYS A 125 25.88 -17.12 33.81
N ARG A 126 26.57 -17.07 34.96
CA ARG A 126 26.43 -15.97 35.94
C ARG A 126 26.92 -14.65 35.36
N THR A 127 28.04 -14.64 34.65
CA THR A 127 28.54 -13.44 33.97
C THR A 127 27.54 -12.94 32.94
N LEU A 128 26.95 -13.85 32.15
CA LEU A 128 25.93 -13.53 31.16
C LEU A 128 24.65 -12.97 31.80
N CYS A 129 24.14 -13.61 32.86
CA CYS A 129 23.01 -13.13 33.65
C CYS A 129 23.23 -11.70 34.15
N HIS A 130 24.34 -11.45 34.84
CA HIS A 130 24.66 -10.13 35.39
C HIS A 130 24.86 -9.08 34.31
N SER A 131 25.52 -9.43 33.20
CA SER A 131 25.67 -8.53 32.05
C SER A 131 24.32 -8.14 31.45
N ARG A 132 23.39 -9.10 31.32
CA ARG A 132 22.04 -8.84 30.80
C ARG A 132 21.21 -7.98 31.77
N ARG A 133 21.27 -8.23 33.09
CA ARG A 133 20.64 -7.39 34.12
C ARG A 133 21.14 -5.95 34.07
N ALA A 134 22.46 -5.76 34.05
CA ALA A 134 23.05 -4.42 33.99
C ALA A 134 22.64 -3.65 32.72
N LYS A 135 22.55 -4.35 31.57
CA LYS A 135 22.07 -3.76 30.31
C LYS A 135 20.58 -3.42 30.36
N GLU A 136 19.76 -4.26 30.97
CA GLU A 136 18.32 -4.02 31.18
C GLU A 136 18.07 -2.79 32.06
N GLU A 137 18.78 -2.69 33.19
CA GLU A 137 18.70 -1.53 34.09
C GLU A 137 19.15 -0.24 33.39
N LYS A 138 20.23 -0.30 32.60
CA LYS A 138 20.70 0.84 31.81
C LYS A 138 19.70 1.27 30.75
N LEU A 139 19.08 0.31 30.07
CA LEU A 139 18.02 0.59 29.10
C LEU A 139 16.81 1.25 29.77
N GLN A 140 16.38 0.74 30.93
CA GLN A 140 15.30 1.33 31.73
C GLN A 140 15.60 2.78 32.15
N GLN A 141 16.84 3.06 32.57
CA GLN A 141 17.29 4.44 32.87
C GLN A 141 17.20 5.34 31.65
N SER A 142 17.66 4.87 30.48
CA SER A 142 17.60 5.62 29.24
C SER A 142 16.15 5.93 28.83
N ILE A 143 15.23 4.97 28.93
CA ILE A 143 13.79 5.16 28.66
C ILE A 143 13.21 6.25 29.57
N ASN A 144 13.49 6.18 30.86
CA ASN A 144 12.95 7.14 31.84
C ASN A 144 13.52 8.55 31.67
N THR A 145 14.77 8.65 31.19
CA THR A 145 15.45 9.93 30.99
C THR A 145 15.10 10.58 29.64
N HIS A 146 14.83 9.76 28.60
CA HIS A 146 14.50 10.22 27.25
C HIS A 146 13.00 10.14 26.93
N GLY A 147 12.13 9.91 27.92
CA GLY A 147 10.67 9.84 27.78
C GLY A 147 9.98 11.15 27.35
N GLN A 148 10.73 12.20 27.02
CA GLN A 148 10.24 13.43 26.40
C GLN A 148 11.02 13.70 25.09
N PHE A 149 10.81 12.88 24.07
CA PHE A 149 10.98 13.40 22.71
C PHE A 149 9.66 14.07 22.31
N PRO A 150 9.67 15.36 21.93
CA PRO A 150 8.45 16.04 21.50
C PRO A 150 7.94 15.34 20.25
N SER A 151 6.70 14.84 20.33
CA SER A 151 5.92 14.44 19.16
C SER A 151 5.91 15.61 18.18
N SER A 152 6.68 15.48 17.10
CA SER A 152 6.72 16.44 16.01
C SER A 152 5.40 16.32 15.26
N HIS A 153 4.48 17.23 15.54
CA HIS A 153 3.37 17.59 14.66
C HIS A 153 3.83 18.65 13.67
#